data_AF-A0A1A6H9Y8-F1
#
_entry.id   AF-A0A1A6H9Y8-F1
#
_cell.length_a   1.000
_cell.length_b   1.000
_cell.length_c   1.000
_cell.angle_alpha   90.00
_cell.angle_beta   90.00
_cell.angle_gamma   90.00
#
_symmetry.space_group_name_H-M   'P 1'
#
loop_
_entity.id
_entity.type
_entity.pdbx_description
1 polymer ?
#
loop_
_entity_poly.entity_id
_entity_poly.type
_entity_poly.pdbx_seq_one_letter_code
_entity_poly.pdbx_strand_id
1 'polypeptide(L)'
;MSQAREAVIAAAFAKLDRTGDGVVTVDDLRGVYSGWAHPKVRSGEWTEDEALHQFLDNFDTLEKDGQVTLAEFQDYYSGLSASMDTDSEFVAMVSSAWRL
;
A
#
# COMPACT_ATOMS: atom_id res chain seq x y z
N MET A 1 5.96 11.46 -12.85
CA MET A 1 5.55 11.73 -11.45
C MET A 1 6.04 13.14 -11.08
N SER A 2 5.26 13.92 -10.35
CA SER A 2 5.73 15.21 -9.82
C SER A 2 6.26 15.05 -8.40
N GLN A 3 7.08 16.01 -7.93
CA GLN A 3 7.67 15.95 -6.59
C GLN A 3 6.62 15.87 -5.47
N ALA A 4 5.47 16.53 -5.63
CA ALA A 4 4.39 16.47 -4.64
C ALA A 4 3.76 15.06 -4.56
N ARG A 5 3.56 14.41 -5.71
CA ARG A 5 3.04 13.04 -5.77
C ARG A 5 4.05 12.03 -5.22
N GLU A 6 5.33 12.22 -5.50
CA GLU A 6 6.40 11.37 -4.93
C GLU A 6 6.49 11.51 -3.41
N ALA A 7 6.38 12.73 -2.89
CA ALA A 7 6.45 12.99 -1.46
C ALA A 7 5.30 12.33 -0.67
N VAL A 8 4.06 12.39 -1.18
CA VAL A 8 2.91 11.75 -0.51
C VAL A 8 2.99 10.22 -0.56
N ILE A 9 3.49 9.64 -1.66
CA ILE A 9 3.72 8.19 -1.77
C ILE A 9 4.80 7.76 -0.78
N ALA A 10 5.91 8.49 -0.71
CA ALA A 10 6.98 8.19 0.24
C ALA A 10 6.50 8.29 1.70
N ALA A 11 5.64 9.28 2.02
CA ALA A 11 5.03 9.39 3.33
C ALA A 11 4.07 8.23 3.65
N ALA A 12 3.28 7.80 2.66
CA ALA A 12 2.42 6.61 2.79
C ALA A 12 3.25 5.34 3.01
N PHE A 13 4.32 5.15 2.23
CA PHE A 13 5.22 4.01 2.36
C PHE A 13 5.89 3.98 3.73
N ALA A 14 6.46 5.10 4.17
CA ALA A 14 7.10 5.21 5.50
C ALA A 14 6.13 4.99 6.67
N LYS A 15 4.82 5.16 6.45
CA LYS A 15 3.81 4.83 7.45
C LYS A 15 3.53 3.31 7.51
N LEU A 16 3.67 2.64 6.38
CA LEU A 16 3.46 1.20 6.27
C LEU A 16 4.69 0.44 6.75
N ASP A 17 5.89 0.86 6.35
CA ASP A 17 7.18 0.30 6.78
C ASP A 17 7.42 0.60 8.28
N ARG A 18 7.00 -0.34 9.15
CA ARG A 18 7.08 -0.18 10.61
C ARG A 18 8.48 -0.54 11.11
N THR A 19 9.13 -1.50 10.47
CA THR A 19 10.50 -1.94 10.78
C THR A 19 11.52 -0.88 10.36
N GLY A 20 11.23 -0.08 9.34
CA GLY A 20 12.13 0.91 8.75
C GLY A 20 13.26 0.28 7.95
N ASP A 21 13.08 -0.94 7.45
CA ASP A 21 14.08 -1.68 6.67
C ASP A 21 14.01 -1.39 5.17
N GLY A 22 13.05 -0.57 4.74
CA GLY A 22 12.86 -0.16 3.36
C GLY A 22 11.98 -1.11 2.54
N VAL A 23 11.38 -2.11 3.16
CA VAL A 23 10.38 -3.01 2.57
C VAL A 23 9.13 -3.09 3.44
N VAL A 24 7.96 -3.21 2.83
CA VAL A 24 6.70 -3.44 3.54
C VAL A 24 6.35 -4.91 3.44
N THR A 25 6.20 -5.56 4.58
CA THR A 25 5.80 -6.97 4.69
C THR A 25 4.42 -7.13 5.32
N VAL A 26 3.87 -8.35 5.29
CA VAL A 26 2.60 -8.65 5.98
C VAL A 26 2.70 -8.40 7.48
N ASP A 27 3.88 -8.59 8.07
CA ASP A 27 4.12 -8.29 9.49
C ASP A 27 4.12 -6.79 9.79
N ASP A 28 4.53 -5.94 8.85
CA ASP A 28 4.39 -4.47 8.98
C ASP A 28 2.92 -4.02 8.92
N LEU A 29 2.14 -4.67 8.04
CA LEU A 29 0.71 -4.42 7.95
C LEU A 29 -0.05 -4.91 9.19
N ARG A 30 0.43 -5.98 9.85
CA ARG A 30 -0.11 -6.47 11.11
C ARG A 30 -0.04 -5.37 12.18
N GLY A 31 -1.21 -4.91 12.62
CA GLY A 31 -1.33 -3.88 13.65
C GLY A 31 -1.45 -2.46 13.12
N VAL A 32 -1.35 -2.24 11.80
CA VAL A 32 -1.79 -1.01 11.11
C VAL A 32 -3.18 -1.23 10.52
N TYR A 33 -3.37 -2.35 9.83
CA TYR A 33 -4.63 -2.76 9.24
C TYR A 33 -5.14 -4.04 9.89
N SER A 34 -6.47 -4.09 10.09
CA SER A 34 -7.15 -5.28 10.58
C SER A 34 -7.87 -5.97 9.41
N GLY A 35 -7.43 -7.19 9.07
CA GLY A 35 -8.03 -8.00 8.02
C GLY A 35 -9.39 -8.60 8.43
N TRP A 36 -9.74 -8.55 9.71
CA TRP A 36 -10.99 -9.09 10.28
C TRP A 36 -12.27 -8.49 9.69
N ALA A 37 -12.21 -7.28 9.13
CA ALA A 37 -13.35 -6.67 8.46
C ALA A 37 -13.60 -7.23 7.05
N HIS A 38 -12.64 -7.97 6.47
CA HIS A 38 -12.72 -8.48 5.12
C HIS A 38 -13.86 -9.53 4.98
N PRO A 39 -14.74 -9.44 3.97
CA PRO A 39 -15.87 -10.35 3.82
C PRO A 39 -15.48 -11.83 3.80
N LYS A 40 -14.36 -12.18 3.15
CA LYS A 40 -13.85 -13.56 3.09
C LYS A 40 -13.26 -14.06 4.41
N VAL A 41 -12.77 -13.15 5.27
CA VAL A 41 -12.33 -13.52 6.62
C VAL A 41 -13.54 -13.79 7.50
N ARG A 42 -14.60 -12.98 7.35
CA ARG A 42 -15.86 -13.16 8.07
C ARG A 42 -16.62 -14.43 7.65
N SER A 43 -16.54 -14.82 6.39
CA SER A 43 -17.12 -16.09 5.92
C SER A 43 -16.30 -17.32 6.32
N GLY A 44 -15.07 -17.13 6.82
CA GLY A 44 -14.15 -18.22 7.16
C GLY A 44 -13.43 -18.82 5.95
N GLU A 45 -13.53 -18.20 4.78
CA GLU A 45 -12.80 -18.63 3.58
C GLU A 45 -11.32 -18.26 3.65
N TRP A 46 -10.99 -17.12 4.27
CA TRP A 46 -9.63 -16.62 4.46
C TRP A 46 -9.31 -16.41 5.93
N THR A 47 -8.04 -16.57 6.27
CA THR A 47 -7.45 -16.05 7.51
C THR A 47 -7.15 -14.56 7.37
N GLU A 48 -6.93 -13.88 8.50
CA GLU A 48 -6.47 -12.48 8.47
C GLU A 48 -5.14 -12.34 7.71
N ASP A 49 -4.23 -13.29 7.86
CA ASP A 49 -2.95 -13.30 7.15
C ASP A 49 -3.17 -13.37 5.63
N GLU A 50 -4.02 -14.27 5.15
CA GLU A 50 -4.32 -14.38 3.72
C GLU A 50 -4.96 -13.11 3.15
N ALA A 51 -5.81 -12.43 3.93
CA ALA A 51 -6.39 -11.16 3.51
C ALA A 51 -5.34 -10.04 3.43
N LEU A 52 -4.39 -10.01 4.37
CA LEU A 52 -3.28 -9.05 4.37
C LEU A 52 -2.26 -9.35 3.26
N HIS A 53 -1.92 -10.63 3.04
CA HIS A 53 -1.09 -11.07 1.93
C HIS A 53 -1.71 -10.67 0.59
N GLN A 54 -3.00 -10.94 0.39
CA GLN A 54 -3.68 -10.56 -0.84
C GLN A 54 -3.73 -9.04 -1.04
N PHE A 55 -3.82 -8.27 0.05
CA PHE A 55 -3.74 -6.82 -0.02
C PHE A 55 -2.35 -6.38 -0.49
N LEU A 56 -1.30 -6.95 0.10
CA LEU A 56 0.10 -6.66 -0.21
C LEU A 56 0.46 -7.09 -1.65
N ASP A 57 -0.08 -8.21 -2.13
CA ASP A 57 0.08 -8.73 -3.51
C ASP A 57 -0.42 -7.75 -4.60
N ASN A 58 -1.27 -6.77 -4.25
CA ASN A 58 -1.67 -5.74 -5.22
C ASN A 58 -0.57 -4.72 -5.50
N PHE A 59 0.37 -4.54 -4.56
CA PHE A 59 1.48 -3.61 -4.67
C PHE A 59 2.78 -4.32 -5.05
N ASP A 60 2.87 -5.62 -4.79
CA ASP A 60 3.98 -6.49 -5.18
C ASP A 60 3.87 -6.83 -6.68
N THR A 61 4.47 -5.98 -7.52
CA THR A 61 4.31 -6.01 -8.97
C THR A 61 5.54 -6.50 -9.72
N LEU A 62 6.76 -6.10 -9.31
CA LEU A 62 7.99 -6.40 -10.05
C LEU A 62 8.50 -7.79 -9.68
N GLU A 63 8.62 -8.08 -8.39
CA GLU A 63 9.15 -9.33 -7.87
C GLU A 63 8.20 -9.89 -6.80
N LYS A 64 7.29 -10.80 -7.21
CA LYS A 64 6.32 -11.49 -6.32
C LYS A 64 6.98 -12.35 -5.24
N ASP A 65 7.62 -11.70 -4.28
CA ASP A 65 8.40 -12.26 -3.20
C ASP A 65 7.73 -12.06 -1.82
N GLY A 66 6.58 -11.36 -1.79
CA GLY A 66 5.83 -11.06 -0.58
C GLY A 66 6.34 -9.83 0.18
N GLN A 67 7.23 -9.04 -0.43
CA GLN A 67 7.75 -7.79 0.08
C GLN A 67 7.47 -6.68 -0.93
N VAL A 68 7.07 -5.52 -0.45
CA VAL A 68 6.84 -4.36 -1.32
C VAL A 68 7.93 -3.34 -1.07
N THR A 69 8.75 -3.12 -2.07
CA THR A 69 9.76 -2.06 -2.05
C THR A 69 9.13 -0.69 -2.35
N LEU A 70 9.82 0.39 -1.97
CA LEU A 70 9.39 1.74 -2.35
C LEU A 70 9.26 1.89 -3.88
N ALA A 71 10.11 1.20 -4.64
CA ALA A 71 10.10 1.25 -6.10
C ALA A 71 8.82 0.62 -6.68
N GLU A 72 8.42 -0.55 -6.19
CA GLU A 72 7.18 -1.21 -6.59
C GLU A 72 5.94 -0.42 -6.20
N PHE A 73 5.95 0.13 -4.98
CA PHE A 73 4.89 1.00 -4.51
C PHE A 73 4.75 2.26 -5.37
N GLN A 74 5.87 2.87 -5.77
CA GLN A 74 5.88 4.00 -6.71
C GLN A 74 5.39 3.61 -8.10
N ASP A 75 5.76 2.44 -8.61
CA ASP A 75 5.32 1.94 -9.92
C ASP A 75 3.80 1.73 -9.95
N TYR A 76 3.25 1.10 -8.91
CA TYR A 76 1.80 0.95 -8.72
C TYR A 76 1.09 2.31 -8.78
N TYR A 77 1.59 3.30 -8.04
CA TYR A 77 1.01 4.64 -8.02
C TYR A 77 1.31 5.46 -9.28
N SER A 78 2.33 5.11 -10.07
CA SER A 78 2.60 5.73 -11.36
C SER A 78 1.43 5.49 -12.33
N GLY A 79 0.88 4.26 -12.32
CA GLY A 79 -0.32 3.91 -13.09
C GLY A 79 -1.56 4.71 -12.67
N LEU A 80 -1.79 4.85 -11.35
CA LEU A 80 -2.89 5.66 -10.81
C LEU A 80 -2.68 7.17 -11.03
N SER A 81 -1.43 7.63 -10.98
CA SER A 81 -1.07 9.01 -11.26
C SER A 81 -1.37 9.36 -12.72
N ALA A 82 -1.19 8.43 -13.67
CA ALA A 82 -1.46 8.66 -15.09
C ALA A 82 -2.95 8.90 -15.41
N SER A 83 -3.87 8.47 -14.53
CA SER A 83 -5.31 8.71 -14.69
C SER A 83 -5.82 9.97 -13.97
N MET A 84 -4.94 10.72 -13.30
CA MET A 84 -5.29 11.92 -12.52
C MET A 84 -4.66 13.18 -13.09
N ASP A 85 -5.51 14.14 -13.47
CA ASP A 85 -5.10 15.40 -14.10
C ASP A 85 -4.31 16.32 -13.16
N THR A 86 -4.67 16.40 -11.87
CA THR A 86 -4.04 17.34 -10.93
C THR A 86 -3.31 16.67 -9.76
N ASP A 87 -2.20 17.28 -9.35
CA ASP A 87 -1.41 16.82 -8.21
C ASP A 87 -2.20 16.89 -6.90
N SER A 88 -3.05 17.90 -6.74
CA SER A 88 -3.88 18.07 -5.54
C SER A 88 -4.89 16.94 -5.36
N GLU A 89 -5.51 16.47 -6.43
CA GLU A 89 -6.43 15.33 -6.38
C GLU A 89 -5.71 14.05 -6.01
N PHE A 90 -4.54 13.81 -6.62
CA PHE A 90 -3.70 12.67 -6.30
C PHE A 90 -3.25 12.68 -4.84
N VAL A 91 -2.72 13.82 -4.36
CA VAL A 91 -2.28 13.99 -2.97
C VAL A 91 -3.44 13.80 -2.01
N ALA A 92 -4.62 14.38 -2.28
CA ALA A 92 -5.79 14.20 -1.44
C ALA A 92 -6.26 12.73 -1.39
N MET A 93 -6.23 12.04 -2.52
CA MET A 93 -6.59 10.62 -2.61
C MET A 93 -5.64 9.74 -1.79
N VAL A 94 -4.33 9.90 -1.98
CA VAL A 94 -3.31 9.10 -1.27
C VAL A 94 -3.34 9.41 0.23
N SER A 95 -3.39 10.69 0.61
CA SER A 95 -3.47 11.09 2.02
C SER A 95 -4.74 10.56 2.70
N SER A 96 -5.88 10.57 2.00
CA SER A 96 -7.12 9.99 2.54
C SER A 96 -7.04 8.47 2.69
N ALA A 97 -6.53 7.78 1.67
CA ALA A 97 -6.39 6.33 1.65
C ALA A 97 -5.52 5.81 2.81
N TRP A 98 -4.40 6.49 3.07
CA TRP A 98 -3.44 6.11 4.10
C TRP A 98 -3.59 6.89 5.41
N ARG A 99 -4.59 7.76 5.52
CA ARG A 99 -4.82 8.64 6.67
C ARG A 99 -3.55 9.41 7.09
N LEU A 100 -2.87 10.02 6.12
CA LEU A 100 -1.70 10.88 6.34
C LEU A 100 -2.10 12.21 6.99
#